data_AF-A0A7W1SX98-F1
#
_entry.id   AF-A0A7W1SX98-F1
#
_cell.length_a   1.000
_cell.length_b   1.000
_cell.length_c   1.000
_cell.angle_alpha   90.00
_cell.angle_beta   90.00
_cell.angle_gamma   90.00
#
_symmetry.space_group_name_H-M   'P 1'
#
loop_
_entity.id
_entity.type
_entity.pdbx_description
1 polymer ?
#
loop_
_entity_poly.entity_id
_entity_poly.type
_entity_poly.pdbx_seq_one_letter_code
_entity_poly.pdbx_strand_id
1 'polypeptide(L)'
;MNKRQAKRQKARAAAKQKGSMPPRDPTDNPSSNEASNNHDSTEQGRSKLSKAPVWIEALCAIALVIITGLYTHYARRQVQAANKTLREIVASRELDHRAWVGMDTETKTTLLIRNFGNTPANNATDQVFGHRVDAVSTPITKELGDSWVNSSPLLQIGVIFPGQHVAPSSRENIHAMLDAPAVKKGASRVYLLGRIKYYTFTKTHTTRFCWEWFPEVNGWDPGGDCKDYNSSD
;
A
#
# COMPACT_ATOMS: atom_id res chain seq x y z
N MET A 1 6.88 -12.18 31.69
CA MET A 1 7.09 -12.72 30.32
C MET A 1 7.98 -13.97 30.40
N ASN A 2 7.50 -15.11 29.88
CA ASN A 2 8.05 -16.43 30.19
C ASN A 2 9.34 -16.73 29.38
N LYS A 3 10.44 -17.12 30.05
CA LYS A 3 11.76 -17.39 29.42
C LYS A 3 11.69 -18.39 28.25
N ARG A 4 10.67 -19.26 28.23
CA ARG A 4 10.41 -20.19 27.11
C ARG A 4 9.87 -19.51 25.84
N GLN A 5 9.14 -18.40 25.95
CA GLN A 5 8.62 -17.67 24.79
C GLN A 5 9.71 -16.84 24.10
N ALA A 6 10.64 -16.25 24.86
CA ALA A 6 11.79 -15.52 24.29
C ALA A 6 12.70 -16.45 23.45
N LYS A 7 12.91 -17.70 23.89
CA LYS A 7 13.72 -18.68 23.15
C LYS A 7 13.05 -19.15 21.84
N ARG A 8 11.71 -19.21 21.81
CA ARG A 8 10.94 -19.56 20.59
C ARG A 8 10.90 -18.41 19.58
N GLN A 9 10.86 -17.15 20.02
CA GLN A 9 10.97 -16.00 19.12
C GLN A 9 12.36 -15.88 18.49
N LYS A 10 13.43 -16.12 19.26
CA LYS A 10 14.82 -16.08 18.74
C LYS A 10 15.09 -17.17 17.69
N ALA A 11 14.49 -18.36 17.84
CA ALA A 11 14.60 -19.42 16.83
C ALA A 11 13.80 -19.13 15.54
N ARG A 12 12.66 -18.43 15.63
CA ARG A 12 11.89 -18.02 14.44
C ARG A 12 12.55 -16.87 13.66
N ALA A 13 13.30 -15.99 14.34
CA ALA A 13 14.09 -14.97 13.66
C ALA A 13 15.27 -15.57 12.87
N ALA A 14 15.91 -16.63 13.37
CA ALA A 14 17.01 -17.31 12.68
C ALA A 14 16.56 -18.14 11.46
N ALA A 15 15.33 -18.67 11.45
CA ALA A 15 14.81 -19.45 10.34
C ALA A 15 14.38 -18.61 9.12
N LYS A 16 14.22 -17.29 9.27
CA LYS A 16 13.72 -16.40 8.20
C LYS A 16 14.82 -15.82 7.28
N GLN A 17 16.08 -16.16 7.51
CA GLN A 17 17.23 -15.70 6.69
C GLN A 17 17.74 -16.72 5.65
N LYS A 18 17.10 -17.88 5.48
CA LYS A 18 17.53 -18.92 4.50
C LYS A 18 16.77 -18.92 3.17
N GLY A 19 16.13 -17.82 2.82
CA GLY A 19 15.40 -17.64 1.56
C GLY A 19 15.89 -16.44 0.76
N SER A 20 17.19 -16.18 0.70
CA SER A 20 17.73 -15.29 -0.34
C SER A 20 17.62 -16.03 -1.66
N MET A 21 16.56 -15.73 -2.41
CA MET A 21 16.50 -16.02 -3.82
C MET A 21 17.76 -15.40 -4.46
N PRO A 22 18.56 -16.16 -5.23
CA PRO A 22 19.72 -15.59 -5.89
C PRO A 22 19.28 -14.44 -6.82
N PRO A 23 20.13 -13.44 -7.04
CA PRO A 23 19.83 -12.36 -7.98
C PRO A 23 19.55 -13.00 -9.34
N ARG A 24 18.36 -12.72 -9.86
CA ARG A 24 17.99 -13.12 -11.22
C ARG A 24 18.75 -12.18 -12.14
N ASP A 25 19.78 -12.69 -12.79
CA ASP A 25 20.53 -11.97 -13.82
C ASP A 25 19.56 -11.39 -14.85
N PRO A 26 19.57 -10.06 -15.10
CA PRO A 26 18.85 -9.46 -16.21
C PRO A 26 19.75 -9.52 -17.44
N THR A 27 20.11 -10.73 -17.88
CA THR A 27 20.88 -10.90 -19.12
C THR A 27 20.56 -12.24 -19.73
N ASP A 28 19.41 -12.32 -20.39
CA ASP A 28 19.23 -13.23 -21.51
C ASP A 28 18.29 -12.56 -22.49
N ASN A 29 18.92 -11.71 -23.29
CA ASN A 29 18.42 -11.25 -24.56
C ASN A 29 18.69 -12.41 -25.54
N PRO A 30 17.69 -13.17 -26.03
CA PRO A 30 17.92 -13.97 -27.22
C PRO A 30 17.81 -13.03 -28.43
N SER A 31 18.78 -12.13 -28.54
CA SER A 31 19.22 -11.61 -29.83
C SER A 31 20.25 -12.59 -30.39
N SER A 32 19.84 -13.84 -30.58
CA SER A 32 20.52 -14.75 -31.48
C SER A 32 19.87 -14.57 -32.84
N ASN A 33 20.40 -13.60 -33.57
CA ASN A 33 20.43 -13.65 -35.02
C ASN A 33 21.21 -14.91 -35.42
N GLU A 34 20.62 -16.10 -35.34
CA GLU A 34 21.08 -17.23 -36.13
C GLU A 34 20.37 -17.14 -37.48
N ALA A 35 21.03 -16.41 -38.37
CA ALA A 35 21.04 -16.76 -39.77
C ALA A 35 21.56 -18.20 -39.89
N SER A 36 20.68 -19.18 -39.67
CA SER A 36 20.95 -20.55 -40.08
C SER A 36 20.87 -20.58 -41.59
N ASN A 37 22.05 -20.54 -42.17
CA ASN A 37 22.37 -20.85 -43.54
C ASN A 37 21.49 -21.97 -44.12
N ASN A 38 21.12 -21.73 -45.38
CA ASN A 38 20.82 -22.72 -46.40
C ASN A 38 21.35 -24.12 -46.09
N HIS A 39 20.43 -25.08 -45.96
CA HIS A 39 20.67 -26.41 -46.49
C HIS A 39 19.46 -26.84 -47.30
N ASP A 40 19.47 -26.37 -48.54
CA ASP A 40 18.74 -26.94 -49.66
C ASP A 40 19.36 -28.31 -49.96
N SER A 41 18.82 -29.37 -49.36
CA SER A 41 19.12 -30.76 -49.71
C SER A 41 18.15 -31.70 -49.04
N THR A 42 17.04 -32.01 -49.71
CA THR A 42 16.75 -33.36 -50.22
C THR A 42 15.31 -33.39 -50.71
N GLU A 43 15.15 -33.09 -52.00
CA GLU A 43 14.31 -33.93 -52.83
C GLU A 43 14.68 -35.40 -52.56
N GLN A 44 13.90 -36.10 -51.75
CA GLN A 44 13.77 -37.56 -51.84
C GLN A 44 12.70 -38.04 -50.88
N GLY A 45 11.65 -38.62 -51.45
CA GLY A 45 10.61 -39.29 -50.67
C GLY A 45 9.21 -38.77 -50.92
N ARG A 46 8.82 -38.59 -52.19
CA ARG A 46 7.41 -38.71 -52.61
C ARG A 46 6.98 -40.17 -52.37
N SER A 47 6.89 -40.58 -51.11
CA SER A 47 6.29 -41.85 -50.74
C SER A 47 4.85 -41.80 -51.24
N LYS A 48 4.53 -42.72 -52.15
CA LYS A 48 3.17 -42.96 -52.62
C LYS A 48 2.33 -43.30 -51.39
N LEU A 49 1.73 -42.30 -50.75
CA LEU A 49 0.70 -42.51 -49.75
C LEU A 49 -0.44 -43.20 -50.49
N SER A 50 -0.54 -44.51 -50.27
CA SER A 50 -1.72 -45.30 -50.56
C SER A 50 -2.92 -44.51 -50.07
N LYS A 51 -3.88 -44.24 -50.96
CA LYS A 51 -5.12 -43.51 -50.66
C LYS A 51 -5.68 -43.98 -49.32
N ALA A 52 -5.52 -43.16 -48.27
CA ALA A 52 -6.19 -43.41 -47.02
C ALA A 52 -7.70 -43.36 -47.31
N PRO A 53 -8.49 -44.30 -46.80
CA PRO A 53 -9.94 -44.27 -47.00
C PRO A 53 -10.52 -42.98 -46.41
N VAL A 54 -11.47 -42.37 -47.13
CA VAL A 54 -12.03 -41.02 -46.90
C VAL A 54 -12.51 -40.78 -45.46
N TRP A 55 -12.94 -41.82 -44.75
CA TRP A 55 -13.40 -41.70 -43.36
C TRP A 55 -12.28 -41.33 -42.38
N ILE A 56 -11.03 -41.71 -42.66
CA ILE A 56 -9.86 -41.37 -41.81
C ILE A 56 -9.54 -39.88 -41.91
N GLU A 57 -9.66 -39.31 -43.12
CA GLU A 57 -9.45 -37.89 -43.37
C GLU A 57 -10.50 -37.05 -42.62
N ALA A 58 -11.77 -37.48 -42.64
CA ALA A 58 -12.84 -36.84 -41.87
C ALA A 58 -12.57 -36.89 -40.35
N LEU A 59 -12.11 -38.02 -39.81
CA LEU A 59 -11.76 -38.13 -38.39
C LEU A 59 -10.58 -37.22 -38.00
N CYS A 60 -9.57 -37.12 -38.86
CA CYS A 60 -8.42 -36.24 -38.63
C CYS A 60 -8.86 -34.76 -38.57
N ALA A 61 -9.71 -34.33 -39.51
CA ALA A 61 -10.27 -32.98 -39.52
C ALA A 61 -11.06 -32.67 -38.24
N ILE A 62 -11.89 -33.61 -37.76
CA ILE A 62 -12.64 -33.45 -36.51
C ILE A 62 -11.69 -33.35 -35.31
N ALA A 63 -10.66 -34.20 -35.24
CA ALA A 63 -9.67 -34.17 -34.16
C ALA A 63 -8.93 -32.82 -34.09
N LEU A 64 -8.56 -32.25 -35.24
CA LEU A 64 -7.90 -30.93 -35.32
C LEU A 64 -8.81 -29.81 -34.78
N VAL A 65 -10.10 -29.84 -35.10
CA VAL A 65 -11.08 -28.86 -34.58
C VAL A 65 -11.20 -28.97 -33.07
N ILE A 66 -11.25 -30.19 -32.52
CA ILE A 66 -11.34 -30.42 -31.07
C ILE A 66 -10.10 -29.88 -30.35
N ILE A 67 -8.89 -30.21 -30.84
CA ILE A 67 -7.63 -29.74 -30.24
C ILE A 67 -7.56 -28.21 -30.29
N THR A 68 -7.91 -27.60 -31.42
CA THR A 68 -7.92 -26.14 -31.59
C THR A 68 -8.94 -25.47 -30.66
N GLY A 69 -10.12 -26.08 -30.49
CA GLY A 69 -11.15 -25.61 -29.56
C GLY A 69 -10.68 -25.67 -28.09
N LEU A 70 -10.06 -26.79 -27.69
CA LEU A 70 -9.49 -26.95 -26.34
C LEU A 70 -8.37 -25.93 -26.09
N TYR A 71 -7.45 -25.75 -27.05
CA TYR A 71 -6.37 -24.78 -26.92
C TYR A 71 -6.90 -23.35 -26.76
N THR A 72 -7.88 -22.96 -27.58
CA THR A 72 -8.54 -21.65 -27.49
C THR A 72 -9.23 -21.46 -26.13
N HIS A 73 -9.87 -22.50 -25.60
CA HIS A 73 -10.51 -22.47 -24.29
C HIS A 73 -9.48 -22.30 -23.16
N TYR A 74 -8.35 -23.01 -23.19
CA TYR A 74 -7.27 -22.85 -22.21
C TYR A 74 -6.61 -21.47 -22.28
N ALA A 75 -6.36 -20.96 -23.49
CA ALA A 75 -5.81 -19.62 -23.69
C ALA A 75 -6.71 -18.54 -23.08
N ARG A 76 -8.03 -18.63 -23.27
CA ARG A 76 -8.99 -17.70 -22.64
C ARG A 76 -8.91 -17.72 -21.11
N ARG A 77 -8.79 -18.90 -20.48
CA ARG A 77 -8.65 -19.01 -19.02
C ARG A 77 -7.35 -18.39 -18.50
N GLN A 78 -6.24 -18.59 -19.22
CA GLN A 78 -4.96 -17.96 -18.85
C GLN A 78 -5.03 -16.44 -18.93
N VAL A 79 -5.65 -15.89 -19.98
CA VAL A 79 -5.83 -14.44 -20.13
C VAL A 79 -6.70 -13.88 -19.00
N GLN A 80 -7.77 -14.57 -18.60
CA GLN A 80 -8.60 -14.14 -17.47
C GLN A 80 -7.84 -14.12 -16.15
N ALA A 81 -7.04 -15.16 -15.86
CA ALA A 81 -6.19 -15.20 -14.67
C ALA A 81 -5.11 -14.11 -14.70
N ALA A 82 -4.42 -13.95 -15.82
CA ALA A 82 -3.40 -12.91 -16.00
C ALA A 82 -3.98 -11.50 -15.83
N ASN A 83 -5.16 -11.23 -16.38
CA ASN A 83 -5.83 -9.94 -16.23
C ASN A 83 -6.21 -9.66 -14.77
N LYS A 84 -6.60 -10.68 -14.00
CA LYS A 84 -6.87 -10.52 -12.56
C LYS A 84 -5.58 -10.16 -11.82
N THR A 85 -4.50 -10.89 -12.05
CA THR A 85 -3.20 -10.59 -11.44
C THR A 85 -2.67 -9.22 -11.85
N LEU A 86 -2.83 -8.82 -13.11
CA LEU A 86 -2.44 -7.49 -13.59
C LEU A 86 -3.21 -6.40 -12.87
N ARG A 87 -4.52 -6.55 -12.69
CA ARG A 87 -5.34 -5.59 -11.93
C ARG A 87 -4.92 -5.50 -10.47
N GLU A 88 -4.63 -6.65 -9.84
CA GLU A 88 -4.13 -6.68 -8.46
C GLU A 88 -2.75 -6.03 -8.33
N ILE A 89 -1.85 -6.23 -9.30
CA ILE A 89 -0.54 -5.56 -9.34
C ILE A 89 -0.69 -4.05 -9.55
N VAL A 90 -1.57 -3.62 -10.45
CA VAL A 90 -1.84 -2.20 -10.69
C VAL A 90 -2.44 -1.56 -9.44
N ALA A 91 -3.43 -2.19 -8.81
CA ALA A 91 -4.01 -1.72 -7.56
C ALA A 91 -2.97 -1.68 -6.42
N SER A 92 -2.13 -2.71 -6.31
CA SER A 92 -1.03 -2.74 -5.34
C SER A 92 -0.04 -1.61 -5.60
N ARG A 93 0.32 -1.35 -6.87
CA ARG A 93 1.22 -0.26 -7.23
C ARG A 93 0.59 1.10 -6.93
N GLU A 94 -0.69 1.31 -7.21
CA GLU A 94 -1.38 2.54 -6.85
C GLU A 94 -1.34 2.78 -5.33
N LEU A 95 -1.44 1.71 -4.53
CA LEU A 95 -1.29 1.78 -3.07
C LEU A 95 0.17 2.03 -2.65
N ASP A 96 1.14 1.36 -3.27
CA ASP A 96 2.58 1.45 -2.93
C ASP A 96 3.22 2.78 -3.35
N HIS A 97 2.67 3.44 -4.37
CA HIS A 97 3.12 4.75 -4.86
C HIS A 97 2.43 5.92 -4.18
N ARG A 98 1.55 5.67 -3.22
CA ARG A 98 0.89 6.75 -2.50
C ARG A 98 1.79 7.26 -1.38
N ALA A 99 1.93 8.58 -1.28
CA ALA A 99 2.48 9.17 -0.07
C ALA A 99 1.50 8.91 1.07
N TRP A 100 1.87 8.15 2.10
CA TRP A 100 1.03 8.03 3.29
C TRP A 100 1.50 9.08 4.28
N VAL A 101 0.82 10.23 4.34
CA VAL A 101 1.22 11.33 5.21
C VAL A 101 0.42 11.27 6.49
N GLY A 102 1.08 10.97 7.59
CA GLY A 102 0.45 10.80 8.90
C GLY A 102 1.20 11.54 9.99
N MET A 103 0.62 11.52 11.18
CA MET A 103 1.27 12.01 12.38
C MET A 103 2.19 10.95 12.97
N ASP A 104 3.37 11.39 13.37
CA ASP A 104 4.37 10.64 14.12
C ASP A 104 4.64 11.41 15.42
N THR A 105 4.65 10.71 16.54
CA THR A 105 4.95 11.30 17.85
C THR A 105 6.26 10.76 18.34
N GLU A 106 7.33 11.53 18.18
CA GLU A 106 8.65 11.17 18.72
C GLU A 106 8.72 11.39 20.24
N THR A 107 7.99 12.38 20.75
CA THR A 107 7.91 12.71 22.18
C THR A 107 6.48 13.01 22.59
N LYS A 108 6.26 13.27 23.89
CA LYS A 108 4.94 13.64 24.45
C LYS A 108 4.25 14.77 23.66
N THR A 109 5.04 15.67 23.09
CA THR A 109 4.57 16.99 22.64
C THR A 109 5.09 17.37 21.26
N THR A 110 6.09 16.66 20.74
CA THR A 110 6.56 16.86 19.37
C THR A 110 5.64 16.11 18.44
N LEU A 111 4.77 16.87 17.78
CA LEU A 111 3.95 16.40 16.69
C LEU A 111 4.73 16.58 15.40
N LEU A 112 4.97 15.49 14.69
CA LEU A 112 5.62 15.53 13.39
C LEU A 112 4.69 14.93 12.35
N ILE A 113 4.67 15.53 11.17
CA ILE A 113 4.06 14.98 9.99
C ILE A 113 5.14 14.22 9.24
N ARG A 114 4.87 12.96 8.94
CA ARG A 114 5.80 12.09 8.22
C ARG A 114 5.13 11.50 7.00
N ASN A 115 5.86 11.48 5.89
CA ASN A 115 5.49 10.69 4.72
C ASN A 115 6.07 9.28 4.84
N PHE A 116 5.19 8.31 5.08
CA PHE A 116 5.48 6.89 5.17
C PHE A 116 5.40 6.17 3.81
N GLY A 117 4.97 6.85 2.76
CA GLY A 117 4.90 6.30 1.40
C GLY A 117 6.22 6.38 0.66
N ASN A 118 6.24 5.88 -0.58
CA ASN A 118 7.43 5.83 -1.43
C ASN A 118 7.57 7.01 -2.39
N THR A 119 6.63 7.96 -2.39
CA THR A 119 6.61 9.09 -3.32
C THR A 119 6.50 10.41 -2.57
N PRO A 120 7.06 11.52 -3.09
CA PRO A 120 6.96 12.81 -2.42
C PRO A 120 5.51 13.32 -2.38
N ALA A 121 5.10 13.84 -1.22
CA ALA A 121 3.83 14.53 -1.04
C ALA A 121 4.01 16.02 -1.35
N ASN A 122 3.50 16.49 -2.49
CA ASN A 122 3.65 17.88 -2.93
C ASN A 122 2.48 18.76 -2.48
N ASN A 123 2.70 20.07 -2.42
CA ASN A 123 1.81 21.08 -1.85
C ASN A 123 1.07 20.63 -0.59
N ALA A 124 1.79 19.98 0.34
CA ALA A 124 1.20 19.49 1.56
C ALA A 124 0.75 20.65 2.47
N THR A 125 -0.51 20.60 2.90
CA THR A 125 -1.13 21.55 3.84
C THR A 125 -1.71 20.75 5.00
N ASP A 126 -1.74 21.37 6.17
CA ASP A 126 -2.21 20.72 7.39
C ASP A 126 -3.23 21.59 8.14
N GLN A 127 -4.03 20.88 8.93
CA GLN A 127 -4.97 21.42 9.89
C GLN A 127 -4.88 20.52 11.12
N VAL A 128 -4.33 21.03 12.22
CA VAL A 128 -4.16 20.26 13.47
C VAL A 128 -4.78 21.03 14.62
N PHE A 129 -5.58 20.34 15.43
CA PHE A 129 -6.33 20.91 16.54
C PHE A 129 -6.27 20.02 17.78
N GLY A 130 -6.08 20.63 18.95
CA GLY A 130 -6.28 19.99 20.24
C GLY A 130 -7.70 20.19 20.72
N HIS A 131 -8.38 19.12 21.13
CA HIS A 131 -9.72 19.19 21.68
C HIS A 131 -9.77 18.48 23.04
N ARG A 132 -10.12 19.21 24.09
CA ARG A 132 -10.30 18.63 25.43
C ARG A 132 -11.79 18.44 25.69
N VAL A 133 -12.17 17.24 26.10
CA VAL A 133 -13.56 16.90 26.42
C VAL A 133 -13.64 16.22 27.77
N ASP A 134 -14.74 16.41 28.50
CA ASP A 134 -14.94 15.74 29.78
C ASP A 134 -15.17 14.24 29.55
N ALA A 135 -14.68 13.39 30.47
CA ALA A 135 -14.73 11.93 30.29
C ALA A 135 -16.15 11.35 30.15
N VAL A 136 -17.18 12.13 30.50
CA VAL A 136 -18.60 11.75 30.48
C VAL A 136 -19.29 12.12 29.16
N SER A 137 -18.68 12.98 28.34
CA SER A 137 -19.27 13.42 27.07
C SER A 137 -19.24 12.33 26.00
N THR A 138 -20.12 12.43 25.00
CA THR A 138 -20.13 11.54 23.83
C THR A 138 -18.80 11.59 23.06
N PRO A 139 -18.40 10.47 22.41
CA PRO A 139 -17.23 10.40 21.56
C PRO A 139 -17.24 11.49 20.48
N ILE A 140 -16.05 11.85 19.97
CA ILE A 140 -15.92 12.78 18.84
C ILE A 140 -16.71 12.22 17.66
N THR A 141 -17.76 12.94 17.27
CA THR A 141 -18.54 12.59 16.07
C THR A 141 -17.76 12.99 14.82
N LYS A 142 -18.01 12.28 13.71
CA LYS A 142 -17.48 12.65 12.38
C LYS A 142 -17.82 14.09 11.98
N GLU A 143 -18.93 14.60 12.50
CA GLU A 143 -19.44 15.96 12.27
C GLU A 143 -18.46 17.03 12.72
N LEU A 144 -17.68 16.75 13.78
CA LEU A 144 -16.65 17.66 14.22
C LEU A 144 -15.67 17.96 13.10
N GLY A 145 -15.53 17.10 12.09
CA GLY A 145 -14.61 17.24 10.96
C GLY A 145 -15.07 18.18 9.83
N ASP A 146 -16.37 18.28 9.54
CA ASP A 146 -16.79 18.85 8.24
C ASP A 146 -16.98 20.37 8.24
N SER A 147 -16.90 21.02 9.41
CA SER A 147 -16.99 22.48 9.58
C SER A 147 -15.67 23.25 9.42
N TRP A 148 -14.63 22.64 8.85
CA TRP A 148 -13.24 23.14 8.93
C TRP A 148 -12.89 24.06 7.77
N VAL A 149 -12.83 25.38 8.02
CA VAL A 149 -12.76 26.39 6.93
C VAL A 149 -11.35 26.89 6.61
N ASN A 150 -10.34 26.76 7.47
CA ASN A 150 -9.03 27.38 7.23
C ASN A 150 -7.89 26.35 7.25
N SER A 151 -7.31 26.02 6.10
CA SER A 151 -6.08 25.21 5.99
C SER A 151 -4.86 26.12 5.91
N SER A 152 -3.85 25.88 6.74
CA SER A 152 -2.60 26.61 6.68
C SER A 152 -1.57 25.81 5.87
N PRO A 153 -0.77 26.47 5.01
CA PRO A 153 0.36 25.80 4.37
C PRO A 153 1.37 25.37 5.43
N LEU A 154 2.00 24.21 5.23
CA LEU A 154 3.09 23.76 6.10
C LEU A 154 4.20 24.81 6.13
N LEU A 155 4.76 25.04 7.33
CA LEU A 155 5.80 26.04 7.58
C LEU A 155 7.10 25.80 6.79
N GLN A 156 7.32 24.57 6.34
CA GLN A 156 8.45 24.20 5.50
C GLN A 156 7.94 23.65 4.18
N ILE A 157 8.38 24.30 3.10
CA ILE A 157 8.50 23.86 1.70
C ILE A 157 7.53 22.73 1.37
N GLY A 158 6.48 23.03 0.60
CA GLY A 158 5.32 22.17 0.35
C GLY A 158 5.57 20.76 -0.20
N VAL A 159 6.78 20.21 -0.21
CA VAL A 159 7.08 18.82 -0.53
C VAL A 159 7.58 18.07 0.71
N ILE A 160 6.93 16.96 1.05
CA ILE A 160 7.40 16.01 2.08
C ILE A 160 7.93 14.75 1.40
N PHE A 161 9.25 14.53 1.45
CA PHE A 161 9.86 13.35 0.87
C PHE A 161 9.62 12.09 1.71
N PRO A 162 9.67 10.88 1.12
CA PRO A 162 9.62 9.62 1.86
C PRO A 162 10.57 9.60 3.06
N GLY A 163 10.03 9.30 4.24
CA GLY A 163 10.77 9.24 5.49
C GLY A 163 11.09 10.58 6.15
N GLN A 164 10.83 11.72 5.50
CA GLN A 164 11.05 13.05 6.07
C GLN A 164 9.98 13.40 7.10
N HIS A 165 10.40 14.09 8.16
CA HIS A 165 9.54 14.69 9.16
C HIS A 165 9.43 16.20 8.97
N VAL A 166 8.23 16.75 9.16
CA VAL A 166 7.93 18.17 9.09
C VAL A 166 7.04 18.54 10.26
N ALA A 167 7.28 19.69 10.90
CA ALA A 167 6.40 20.17 11.97
C ALA A 167 5.06 20.67 11.39
N PRO A 168 3.92 20.45 12.06
CA PRO A 168 2.64 21.03 11.66
C PRO A 168 2.70 22.55 11.68
N SER A 169 1.89 23.19 10.85
CA SER A 169 1.81 24.66 10.76
C SER A 169 1.14 25.28 11.98
N SER A 170 0.15 24.60 12.55
CA SER A 170 -0.48 25.04 13.80
C SER A 170 0.32 24.57 15.01
N ARG A 171 0.77 25.53 15.82
CA ARG A 171 1.28 25.28 17.17
C ARG A 171 0.15 25.43 18.16
N GLU A 172 -0.73 24.44 18.19
CA GLU A 172 -1.73 24.35 19.26
C GLU A 172 -1.02 24.28 20.61
N ASN A 173 -1.57 24.96 21.63
CA ASN A 173 -1.04 24.91 23.00
C ASN A 173 -1.45 23.60 23.70
N ILE A 174 -1.10 22.49 23.08
CA ILE A 174 -1.40 21.13 23.54
C ILE A 174 -0.78 20.91 24.92
N HIS A 175 0.40 21.47 25.17
CA HIS A 175 1.04 21.45 26.48
C HIS A 175 0.11 21.90 27.60
N ALA A 176 -0.53 23.07 27.46
CA ALA A 176 -1.46 23.57 28.46
C ALA A 176 -2.68 22.65 28.66
N MET A 177 -3.15 21.98 27.60
CA MET A 177 -4.25 21.01 27.70
C MET A 177 -3.81 19.75 28.45
N LEU A 178 -2.65 19.19 28.12
CA LEU A 178 -2.10 17.98 28.73
C LEU A 178 -1.74 18.20 30.21
N ASP A 179 -1.30 19.40 30.57
CA ASP A 179 -0.92 19.73 31.94
C ASP A 179 -2.11 19.99 32.87
N ALA A 180 -3.31 20.13 32.32
CA ALA A 180 -4.52 20.39 33.08
C ALA A 180 -4.76 19.29 34.15
N PRO A 181 -5.07 19.66 35.41
CA PRO A 181 -5.29 18.67 36.47
C PRO A 181 -6.39 17.65 36.17
N ALA A 182 -7.43 18.07 35.44
CA ALA A 182 -8.52 17.18 35.03
C ALA A 182 -8.03 16.08 34.07
N VAL A 183 -7.11 16.39 33.16
CA VAL A 183 -6.52 15.40 32.22
C VAL A 183 -5.61 14.44 32.97
N LYS A 184 -4.75 14.96 33.87
CA LYS A 184 -3.86 14.12 34.70
C LYS A 184 -4.62 13.16 35.61
N LYS A 185 -5.82 13.53 36.04
CA LYS A 185 -6.71 12.70 36.88
C LYS A 185 -7.66 11.80 36.07
N GLY A 186 -7.59 11.84 34.73
CA GLY A 186 -8.50 11.08 33.87
C GLY A 186 -9.96 11.59 33.84
N ALA A 187 -10.23 12.77 34.39
CA ALA A 187 -11.54 13.40 34.38
C ALA A 187 -11.87 14.07 33.04
N SER A 188 -10.85 14.40 32.24
CA SER A 188 -11.00 14.88 30.87
C SER A 188 -10.07 14.10 29.94
N ARG A 189 -10.52 13.91 28.70
CA ARG A 189 -9.74 13.36 27.59
C ARG A 189 -9.24 14.48 26.71
N VAL A 190 -8.06 14.29 26.12
CA VAL A 190 -7.52 15.21 25.12
C VAL A 190 -7.38 14.44 23.83
N TYR A 191 -7.94 15.00 22.77
CA TYR A 191 -7.83 14.48 21.44
C TYR A 191 -7.00 15.45 20.60
N LEU A 192 -6.22 14.86 19.72
CA LEU A 192 -5.50 15.55 18.69
C LEU A 192 -6.08 15.11 17.35
N LEU A 193 -6.72 16.04 16.67
CA LEU A 193 -7.43 15.80 15.43
C LEU A 193 -6.74 16.59 14.33
N GLY A 194 -6.76 16.06 13.12
CA GLY A 194 -6.27 16.83 12.00
C GLY A 194 -6.53 16.23 10.64
N ARG A 195 -6.20 17.05 9.64
CA ARG A 195 -6.30 16.72 8.22
C ARG A 195 -5.04 17.20 7.52
N ILE A 196 -4.52 16.35 6.64
CA ILE A 196 -3.37 16.68 5.81
C ILE A 196 -3.81 16.50 4.37
N LYS A 197 -3.77 17.58 3.60
CA LYS A 197 -4.06 17.55 2.15
C LYS A 197 -2.75 17.66 1.39
N TYR A 198 -2.53 16.79 0.43
CA TYR A 198 -1.31 16.78 -0.38
C TYR A 198 -1.61 16.29 -1.80
N TYR A 199 -0.64 16.47 -2.68
CA TYR A 199 -0.72 16.14 -4.09
C TYR A 199 0.38 15.16 -4.47
N THR A 200 0.01 14.04 -5.10
CA THR A 200 0.98 13.11 -5.70
C THR A 200 0.64 12.90 -7.16
N PHE A 201 1.62 13.16 -8.04
CA PHE A 201 1.51 13.06 -9.49
C PHE A 201 0.34 13.84 -10.11
N THR A 202 -0.86 13.26 -10.10
CA THR A 202 -2.08 13.78 -10.73
C THR A 202 -3.29 13.84 -9.80
N LYS A 203 -3.19 13.31 -8.57
CA LYS A 203 -4.30 13.20 -7.64
C LYS A 203 -4.03 13.96 -6.34
N THR A 204 -5.08 14.61 -5.86
CA THR A 204 -5.13 15.19 -4.51
C THR A 204 -5.57 14.13 -3.53
N HIS A 205 -4.90 14.07 -2.40
CA HIS A 205 -5.17 13.19 -1.29
C HIS A 205 -5.38 13.99 0.00
N THR A 206 -6.15 13.43 0.89
CA THR A 206 -6.52 13.87 2.22
C THR A 206 -6.36 12.71 3.21
N THR A 207 -5.43 12.85 4.13
CA THR A 207 -5.33 11.95 5.28
C THR A 207 -5.97 12.64 6.50
N ARG A 208 -6.89 11.95 7.16
CA ARG A 208 -7.53 12.37 8.41
C ARG A 208 -6.91 11.58 9.55
N PHE A 209 -6.59 12.25 10.65
CA PHE A 209 -6.05 11.61 11.83
C PHE A 209 -6.74 12.08 13.12
N CYS A 210 -6.83 11.18 14.09
CA CYS A 210 -7.35 11.34 15.44
C CYS A 210 -6.52 10.49 16.38
N TRP A 211 -6.01 11.12 17.42
CA TRP A 211 -5.17 10.52 18.45
C TRP A 211 -5.74 10.93 19.81
N GLU A 212 -5.91 9.99 20.72
CA GLU A 212 -6.34 10.25 22.09
C GLU A 212 -5.13 10.21 23.03
N TRP A 213 -5.06 11.15 23.97
CA TRP A 213 -4.00 11.19 24.97
C TRP A 213 -4.36 10.32 26.18
N PHE A 214 -3.47 9.38 26.51
CA PHE A 214 -3.57 8.50 27.66
C PHE A 214 -2.57 8.92 28.74
N PRO A 215 -3.03 9.53 29.85
CA PRO A 215 -2.12 10.00 30.90
C PRO A 215 -1.37 8.86 31.61
N GLU A 216 -1.95 7.65 31.65
CA GLU A 216 -1.39 6.47 32.33
C GLU A 216 -0.09 6.00 31.69
N VAL A 217 -0.07 5.91 30.36
CA VAL A 217 1.12 5.58 29.56
C VAL A 217 1.87 6.82 29.10
N ASN A 218 1.30 8.00 29.38
CA ASN A 218 1.82 9.29 28.98
C ASN A 218 2.16 9.30 27.48
N GLY A 219 1.18 8.85 26.69
CA GLY A 219 1.34 8.62 25.27
C GLY A 219 0.03 8.83 24.54
N TRP A 220 0.14 8.91 23.23
CA TRP A 220 -1.01 9.00 22.35
C TRP A 220 -1.36 7.64 21.78
N ASP A 221 -2.66 7.35 21.63
CA ASP A 221 -3.16 6.15 20.98
C ASP A 221 -4.16 6.53 19.87
N PRO A 222 -3.96 6.08 18.62
CA PRO A 222 -4.94 6.26 17.54
C PRO A 222 -6.18 5.35 17.65
N GLY A 223 -6.26 4.50 18.68
CA GLY A 223 -7.36 3.59 18.97
C GLY A 223 -8.59 4.24 19.60
N GLY A 224 -9.47 3.40 20.17
CA GLY A 224 -10.68 3.86 20.88
C GLY A 224 -11.63 4.69 20.01
N ASP A 225 -11.99 5.88 20.50
CA ASP A 225 -12.93 6.80 19.87
C ASP A 225 -12.41 7.38 18.54
N CYS A 226 -11.11 7.25 18.26
CA CYS A 226 -10.47 7.73 17.05
C CYS A 226 -10.52 6.77 15.86
N LYS A 227 -10.91 5.51 16.07
CA LYS A 227 -10.79 4.44 15.07
C LYS A 227 -11.52 4.75 13.76
N ASP A 228 -12.70 5.35 13.84
CA ASP A 228 -13.54 5.64 12.67
C ASP A 228 -13.24 7.00 12.01
N TYR A 229 -12.38 7.81 12.65
CA TYR A 229 -11.93 9.10 12.12
C TYR A 229 -10.69 8.95 11.23
N ASN A 230 -9.78 8.05 11.64
CA ASN A 230 -8.52 7.80 10.94
C ASN A 230 -8.78 7.21 9.54
N SER A 231 -8.46 7.98 8.50
CA SER A 231 -8.67 7.55 7.11
C SER A 231 -7.70 8.20 6.13
N SER A 232 -7.52 7.55 4.99
CA SER A 232 -6.75 8.06 3.85
C SER A 232 -7.51 7.70 2.58
N ASP A 233 -7.76 8.69 1.71
CA ASP A 233 -8.53 8.62 0.45
C ASP A 233 -7.77 8.09 -0.78
#